data_AF-A0A972IKL9-F1
#
_entry.id   AF-A0A972IKL9-F1
#
_cell.length_a   1.000
_cell.length_b   1.000
_cell.length_c   1.000
_cell.angle_alpha   90.00
_cell.angle_beta   90.00
_cell.angle_gamma   90.00
#
_symmetry.space_group_name_H-M   'P 1'
#
loop_
_entity.id
_entity.type
_entity.pdbx_description
1 polymer ?
#
loop_
_entity_poly.entity_id
_entity_poly.type
_entity_poly.pdbx_seq_one_letter_code
_entity_poly.pdbx_strand_id
1 'polypeptide(L)'
;MRCGKGFTLVELLVVVLILGALAAIAIPRISQSAETAKINACKTNVNLINSQIELYYANSGEWPANLNDLVKDSEYFPDGVPVCPLAIEYKYDTKTHRLGEHSHK
;
A
#
# COMPACT_ATOMS: atom_id res chain seq x y z
N MET A 1 -48.30 0.36 -34.60
CA MET A 1 -47.16 -0.14 -35.38
C MET A 1 -45.88 0.29 -34.69
N ARG A 2 -45.13 -0.64 -34.09
CA ARG A 2 -43.84 -0.33 -33.46
C ARG A 2 -42.74 -0.65 -34.46
N CYS A 3 -42.22 0.39 -35.12
CA CYS A 3 -40.99 0.29 -35.88
C CYS A 3 -39.84 0.19 -34.87
N GLY A 4 -39.43 -1.03 -34.55
CA GLY A 4 -38.22 -1.28 -33.79
C GLY A 4 -37.03 -1.05 -34.70
N LYS A 5 -36.36 0.11 -34.56
CA LYS A 5 -35.03 0.32 -35.14
C LYS A 5 -34.08 -0.64 -34.42
N GLY A 6 -33.72 -1.72 -35.10
CA GLY A 6 -32.72 -2.68 -34.65
C GLY A 6 -31.33 -2.03 -34.64
N PHE A 7 -30.55 -2.39 -33.63
CA PHE A 7 -29.15 -1.99 -33.49
C PHE A 7 -28.35 -2.48 -34.71
N THR A 8 -27.56 -1.62 -35.35
CA THR A 8 -26.70 -2.07 -36.45
C THR A 8 -25.43 -2.73 -35.90
N LEU A 9 -24.91 -3.74 -36.61
CA LEU A 9 -23.62 -4.36 -36.27
C LEU A 9 -22.47 -3.33 -36.30
N VAL A 10 -22.57 -2.34 -37.18
CA VAL A 10 -21.59 -1.24 -37.30
C VAL A 10 -21.61 -0.33 -36.07
N GLU A 11 -22.79 -0.01 -35.52
CA GLU A 11 -22.91 0.76 -34.27
C GLU A 11 -22.27 0.02 -33.09
N LEU A 12 -22.45 -1.29 -32.99
CA LEU A 12 -21.81 -2.04 -31.91
C LEU A 12 -20.29 -2.14 -32.10
N LEU A 13 -19.83 -2.26 -33.35
CA LEU A 13 -18.41 -2.34 -33.70
C LEU A 13 -17.66 -1.05 -33.31
N VAL A 14 -18.19 0.13 -33.64
CA VAL A 14 -17.53 1.39 -33.28
C VAL A 14 -17.48 1.60 -31.76
N VAL A 15 -18.50 1.16 -31.03
CA VAL A 15 -18.55 1.27 -29.56
C VAL A 15 -17.45 0.42 -28.90
N VAL A 16 -17.31 -0.85 -29.27
CA VAL A 16 -16.28 -1.71 -28.68
C VAL A 16 -14.87 -1.28 -29.06
N LEU A 17 -14.69 -0.66 -30.24
CA LEU A 17 -13.42 -0.08 -30.68
C LEU A 17 -13.02 1.10 -29.78
N ILE A 18 -13.95 2.03 -29.51
CA ILE A 18 -13.71 3.16 -28.60
C ILE A 18 -13.46 2.67 -27.17
N LEU A 19 -14.26 1.73 -26.66
CA LEU A 19 -14.07 1.15 -25.33
C LEU A 19 -12.71 0.45 -25.20
N GLY A 20 -12.27 -0.27 -26.24
CA GLY A 20 -10.96 -0.90 -26.29
C GLY A 20 -9.80 0.11 -26.25
N ALA A 21 -9.91 1.20 -27.01
CA ALA A 21 -8.90 2.27 -27.01
C ALA A 21 -8.79 2.96 -25.65
N LEU A 22 -9.93 3.26 -25.01
CA LEU A 22 -9.95 3.86 -23.66
C LEU A 22 -9.38 2.89 -22.61
N ALA A 23 -9.74 1.61 -22.67
CA ALA A 23 -9.23 0.60 -21.74
C ALA A 23 -7.71 0.42 -21.84
N ALA A 24 -7.15 0.46 -23.05
CA ALA A 24 -5.70 0.35 -23.27
C ALA A 24 -4.90 1.46 -22.55
N ILE A 25 -5.45 2.66 -22.43
CA ILE A 25 -4.82 3.78 -21.72
C ILE A 25 -5.14 3.72 -20.22
N ALA A 26 -6.37 3.40 -19.84
CA ALA A 26 -6.84 3.46 -18.45
C ALA A 26 -6.19 2.37 -17.56
N ILE A 27 -6.08 1.14 -18.04
CA ILE A 27 -5.58 0.00 -17.25
C ILE A 27 -4.16 0.22 -16.71
N PRO A 28 -3.13 0.54 -17.53
CA PRO A 28 -1.77 0.72 -17.00
C PRO A 28 -1.67 1.89 -16.02
N ARG A 29 -2.47 2.95 -16.23
CA ARG A 29 -2.49 4.15 -15.37
C ARG A 29 -3.04 3.83 -13.98
N ILE A 30 -4.11 3.03 -13.91
CA ILE A 30 -4.71 2.62 -12.63
C ILE A 30 -3.77 1.65 -11.89
N SER A 31 -3.15 0.70 -12.58
CA SER A 31 -2.20 -0.23 -11.97
C SER A 31 -1.00 0.48 -11.34
N GLN A 32 -0.39 1.42 -12.07
CA GLN A 32 0.74 2.20 -11.55
C GLN A 32 0.34 3.08 -10.34
N SER A 33 -0.86 3.67 -10.40
CA SER A 33 -1.38 4.49 -9.30
C SER A 33 -1.67 3.67 -8.05
N ALA A 34 -2.24 2.47 -8.21
CA ALA A 34 -2.48 1.54 -7.12
C ALA A 34 -1.18 1.06 -6.47
N GLU A 35 -0.14 0.78 -7.27
CA GLU A 35 1.18 0.40 -6.76
C GLU A 35 1.83 1.53 -5.97
N THR A 36 1.82 2.75 -6.51
CA THR A 36 2.34 3.94 -5.82
C THR A 36 1.62 4.19 -4.50
N ALA A 37 0.30 4.03 -4.47
CA ALA A 37 -0.48 4.18 -3.24
C ALA A 37 -0.08 3.15 -2.17
N LYS A 38 0.17 1.90 -2.58
CA LYS A 38 0.65 0.85 -1.67
C LYS A 38 2.07 1.14 -1.15
N ILE A 39 2.98 1.63 -2.00
CA ILE A 39 4.33 2.04 -1.59
C ILE A 39 4.25 3.18 -0.56
N ASN A 40 3.43 4.20 -0.83
CA ASN A 40 3.22 5.31 0.09
C ASN A 40 2.64 4.86 1.43
N ALA A 41 1.66 3.93 1.42
CA ALA A 41 1.12 3.35 2.63
C ALA A 41 2.21 2.63 3.46
N CYS A 42 3.06 1.82 2.82
CA CYS A 42 4.17 1.16 3.49
C CYS A 42 5.16 2.15 4.10
N LYS A 43 5.50 3.23 3.37
CA LYS A 43 6.38 4.30 3.88
C LYS A 43 5.79 5.00 5.09
N THR A 44 4.50 5.32 5.07
CA THR A 44 3.80 5.90 6.21
C THR A 44 3.83 4.96 7.41
N ASN A 45 3.58 3.65 7.21
CA ASN A 45 3.64 2.66 8.29
C ASN A 45 5.05 2.55 8.89
N VAL A 46 6.10 2.57 8.08
CA VAL A 46 7.50 2.57 8.56
C VAL A 46 7.77 3.79 9.44
N ASN A 47 7.31 4.98 9.03
CA ASN A 47 7.47 6.20 9.82
C ASN A 47 6.71 6.11 11.14
N LEU A 48 5.47 5.61 11.11
CA LEU A 48 4.66 5.41 12.31
C LEU A 48 5.37 4.50 13.31
N ILE A 49 5.89 3.36 12.86
CA ILE A 49 6.59 2.43 13.74
C ILE A 49 7.89 3.03 14.27
N ASN A 50 8.64 3.79 13.45
CA ASN A 50 9.82 4.52 13.91
C ASN A 50 9.48 5.53 15.02
N SER A 51 8.37 6.26 14.90
CA SER A 51 7.91 7.15 15.96
C SER A 51 7.57 6.39 17.25
N GLN A 52 6.99 5.19 17.14
CA GLN A 52 6.73 4.35 18.33
C GLN A 52 8.02 3.81 18.96
N ILE A 53 9.04 3.48 18.14
CA ILE A 53 10.38 3.10 18.64
C ILE A 53 11.00 4.26 19.44
N GLU A 54 10.87 5.49 18.94
CA GLU A 54 11.36 6.69 19.63
C GLU A 54 10.61 6.94 20.95
N LEU A 55 9.29 6.69 20.98
CA LEU A 55 8.50 6.76 22.21
C LEU A 55 8.88 5.68 23.22
N TYR A 56 9.14 4.45 22.76
CA TYR A 56 9.62 3.37 23.62
C TYR A 56 10.94 3.76 24.30
N TYR A 57 11.88 4.32 23.54
CA TYR A 57 13.13 4.81 24.11
C TYR A 57 12.91 5.95 25.11
N ALA A 58 11.97 6.86 24.83
CA ALA A 58 11.64 7.95 25.74
C ALA A 58 11.06 7.46 27.08
N ASN A 59 10.31 6.35 27.08
CA ASN A 59 9.67 5.79 28.28
C ASN A 59 10.59 4.84 29.06
N SER A 60 11.26 3.92 28.35
CA SER A 60 12.07 2.85 28.96
C SER A 60 13.54 3.22 29.14
N GLY A 61 14.03 4.24 28.42
CA GLY A 61 15.45 4.63 28.42
C GLY A 61 16.37 3.68 27.65
N GLU A 62 15.83 2.60 27.06
CA GLU A 62 16.55 1.60 26.27
C GLU A 62 15.90 1.45 24.90
N TRP A 63 16.71 1.12 23.89
CA TRP A 63 16.19 0.84 22.55
C TRP A 63 15.66 -0.59 22.47
N PRO A 64 14.58 -0.84 21.71
CA PRO A 64 14.06 -2.19 21.53
C PRO A 64 15.06 -3.07 20.79
N ALA A 65 15.41 -4.24 21.33
CA ALA A 65 16.35 -5.15 20.68
C ALA A 65 15.80 -5.72 19.35
N ASN A 66 14.48 -5.84 19.24
CA ASN A 66 13.75 -6.35 18.08
C ASN A 66 12.36 -5.71 18.00
N LEU A 67 11.73 -5.70 16.82
CA LEU A 67 10.33 -5.21 16.67
C LEU A 67 9.33 -5.97 17.53
N ASN A 68 9.59 -7.26 17.78
CA ASN A 68 8.74 -8.08 18.65
C ASN A 68 8.66 -7.55 20.09
N ASP A 69 9.63 -6.76 20.54
CA ASP A 69 9.59 -6.14 21.87
C ASP A 69 8.51 -5.05 21.93
N LEU A 70 8.39 -4.26 20.87
CA LEU A 70 7.34 -3.24 20.71
C LEU A 70 5.96 -3.85 20.47
N VAL A 71 5.89 -5.02 19.84
CA VAL A 71 4.62 -5.71 19.53
C VAL A 71 4.00 -6.34 20.78
N LYS A 72 4.82 -6.79 21.73
CA LYS A 72 4.35 -7.40 22.98
C LYS A 72 3.66 -6.40 23.89
N ASP A 73 4.02 -5.14 23.77
CA ASP A 73 3.55 -4.09 24.64
C ASP A 73 2.38 -3.36 23.97
N SER A 74 1.16 -3.67 24.42
CA SER A 74 -0.08 -3.11 23.86
C SER A 74 -0.19 -1.59 24.01
N GLU A 75 0.72 -0.97 24.77
CA GLU A 75 0.84 0.48 24.93
C GLU A 75 1.18 1.19 23.61
N TYR A 76 2.06 0.60 22.78
CA TYR A 76 2.55 1.25 21.56
C TYR A 76 1.75 0.86 20.31
N PHE A 77 1.16 -0.33 20.31
CA PHE A 77 0.33 -0.84 19.20
C PHE A 77 -0.94 -1.53 19.73
N PRO A 78 -1.97 -0.76 20.13
CA PRO A 78 -3.21 -1.32 20.68
C PRO A 78 -3.99 -2.17 19.65
N ASP A 79 -3.90 -1.82 18.37
CA ASP A 79 -4.55 -2.54 17.25
C ASP A 79 -3.58 -3.49 16.52
N GLY A 80 -2.37 -3.67 17.05
CA GLY A 80 -1.28 -4.41 16.39
C GLY A 80 -0.47 -3.56 15.41
N VAL A 81 0.66 -4.12 14.97
CA VAL A 81 1.58 -3.40 14.07
C VAL A 81 0.98 -3.31 12.67
N PRO A 82 0.94 -2.11 12.07
CA PRO A 82 0.40 -1.96 10.71
C PRO A 82 1.28 -2.75 9.74
N VAL A 83 0.65 -3.55 8.87
CA VAL A 83 1.35 -4.41 7.90
C VAL A 83 1.49 -3.68 6.56
N CYS A 84 2.59 -3.92 5.85
CA CYS A 84 2.78 -3.37 4.51
C CYS A 84 2.04 -4.22 3.46
N PRO A 85 1.19 -3.64 2.59
CA PRO A 85 0.50 -4.37 1.52
C PRO A 85 1.41 -4.95 0.42
N LEU A 86 2.70 -4.59 0.40
CA LEU A 86 3.68 -5.03 -0.62
C LEU A 86 4.84 -5.86 -0.05
N ALA A 87 5.00 -5.93 1.27
CA ALA A 87 6.12 -6.59 1.91
C ALA A 87 5.63 -7.54 3.00
N ILE A 88 6.36 -8.64 3.16
CA ILE A 88 6.02 -9.71 4.09
C ILE A 88 6.58 -9.44 5.50
N GLU A 89 7.61 -8.60 5.63
CA GLU A 89 8.23 -8.31 6.94
C GLU A 89 8.99 -6.97 6.96
N TYR A 90 8.93 -6.27 8.11
CA TYR A 90 9.71 -5.07 8.37
C TYR A 90 11.12 -5.43 8.84
N LYS A 91 12.14 -4.83 8.23
CA LYS A 91 13.54 -5.01 8.65
C LYS A 91 13.93 -3.93 9.66
N TYR A 92 14.15 -4.35 10.90
CA TYR A 92 14.71 -3.49 11.95
C TYR A 92 16.23 -3.57 11.94
N ASP A 93 16.88 -2.41 11.85
CA ASP A 93 18.33 -2.31 11.92
C ASP A 93 18.74 -1.98 13.37
N THR A 94 19.38 -2.96 14.02
CA THR A 94 19.84 -2.86 15.43
C THR A 94 21.00 -1.90 15.63
N LYS A 95 21.64 -1.40 14.56
CA LYS A 95 22.74 -0.43 14.65
C LYS A 95 22.22 1.00 14.58
N THR A 96 21.19 1.24 13.77
CA THR A 96 20.57 2.57 13.63
C THR A 96 19.33 2.75 14.51
N HIS A 97 18.85 1.65 15.12
CA HIS A 97 17.62 1.60 15.91
C HIS A 97 16.37 2.06 15.15
N ARG A 98 16.38 1.92 13.82
CA ARG A 98 15.29 2.33 12.94
C ARG A 98 14.90 1.19 12.00
N LEU A 99 13.67 1.24 11.54
CA LEU A 99 13.23 0.47 10.40
C LEU A 99 13.89 0.98 9.12
N GLY A 100 14.55 0.08 8.40
CA GLY A 100 15.10 0.38 7.09
C GLY A 100 14.00 0.56 6.03
N GLU A 101 14.25 1.44 5.05
CA GLU A 101 13.40 1.50 3.85
C GLU A 101 13.54 0.16 3.12
N HIS A 102 12.41 -0.52 2.89
CA HIS A 102 12.39 -1.80 2.19
C HIS A 102 12.07 -1.57 0.71
N SER A 103 12.82 -2.21 -0.18
CA SER A 103 12.61 -2.04 -1.62
C SER A 103 11.34 -2.74 -2.07
N HIS A 104 10.41 -1.96 -2.60
CA HIS A 104 9.27 -2.45 -3.37
C HIS A 104 9.76 -2.68 -4.81
N LYS A 105 9.60 -3.89 -5.32
CA LYS A 105 10.06 -4.26 -6.66
C LYS A 105 8.95 -4.08 -7.68
#